data_AF-A5UPE9-F1
#
_entry.id   AF-A5UPE9-F1
#
_cell.length_a   1.000
_cell.length_b   1.000
_cell.length_c   1.000
_cell.angle_alpha   90.00
_cell.angle_beta   90.00
_cell.angle_gamma   90.00
#
_symmetry.space_group_name_H-M   'P 1'
#
loop_
_entity.id
_entity.type
_entity.pdbx_description
1 polymer ?
#
loop_
_entity_poly.entity_id
_entity_poly.type
_entity_poly.pdbx_seq_one_letter_code
_entity_poly.pdbx_strand_id
1 'polypeptide(L)'
;MKDRSYFIEAALRYEELLESGQIISLDAFVAQEPPEVREELRAFLEFNLTLGEPDEPVAPTATEEALADRALALAHAAWERELRGEPTRNLTDLRRERQLSVGRLARQLTLPVSLLARLERGKVRATTIPERLIERLADALHTPVATIRAALLAPPPVSASARLHADDGIIEPEEPTVSFAQAFVDSAPTEEERAAWSDVL
;
A
#
# COMPACT_ATOMS: atom_id res chain seq x y z
N MET A 1 22.30 8.95 -37.12
CA MET A 1 21.97 8.92 -35.68
C MET A 1 23.27 9.05 -34.93
N LYS A 2 23.55 10.21 -34.32
CA LYS A 2 24.70 10.30 -33.40
C LYS A 2 24.39 9.51 -32.13
N ASP A 3 25.44 9.06 -31.47
CA ASP A 3 25.34 8.19 -30.30
C ASP A 3 24.64 8.92 -29.14
N ARG A 4 23.74 8.24 -28.42
CA ARG A 4 22.96 8.80 -27.30
C ARG A 4 23.87 9.42 -26.23
N SER A 5 25.08 8.86 -26.09
CA SER A 5 26.14 9.32 -25.21
C SER A 5 26.52 10.79 -25.44
N TYR A 6 26.52 11.26 -26.69
CA TYR A 6 26.88 12.64 -27.03
C TYR A 6 25.87 13.67 -26.50
N PHE A 7 24.56 13.37 -26.53
CA PHE A 7 23.53 14.28 -26.02
C PHE A 7 23.55 14.36 -24.49
N ILE A 8 23.86 13.25 -23.82
CA ILE A 8 24.02 13.19 -22.36
C ILE A 8 25.25 14.02 -21.94
N GLU A 9 26.40 13.84 -22.59
CA GLU A 9 27.60 14.64 -22.32
C GLU A 9 27.39 16.13 -22.59
N ALA A 10 26.58 16.49 -23.59
CA ALA A 10 26.23 17.88 -23.87
C ALA A 10 25.28 18.47 -22.82
N ALA A 11 24.37 17.68 -22.25
CA ALA A 11 23.48 18.10 -21.16
C ALA A 11 24.26 18.40 -19.88
N LEU A 12 25.14 17.48 -19.48
CA LEU A 12 26.00 17.66 -18.30
C LEU A 12 26.89 18.91 -18.41
N ARG A 13 27.45 19.17 -19.60
CA ARG A 13 28.23 20.40 -19.85
C ARG A 13 27.39 21.66 -19.73
N TYR A 14 26.14 21.63 -20.17
CA TYR A 14 25.25 22.79 -20.09
C TYR A 14 24.81 23.05 -18.64
N GLU A 15 24.52 21.99 -17.88
CA GLU A 15 24.20 22.07 -16.45
C GLU A 15 25.37 22.60 -15.62
N GLU A 16 26.59 22.10 -15.84
CA GLU A 16 27.81 22.59 -15.17
C GLU A 16 28.03 24.10 -15.42
N LEU A 17 27.73 24.58 -16.63
CA LEU A 17 27.82 26.02 -16.96
C LEU A 17 26.78 26.84 -16.17
N LEU A 18 25.56 26.32 -16.02
CA LEU A 18 24.52 26.98 -15.20
C LEU A 18 24.89 26.97 -13.72
N GLU A 19 25.41 25.86 -13.19
CA GLU A 19 25.86 25.73 -11.79
C GLU A 19 27.06 26.61 -11.46
N SER A 20 27.97 26.79 -12.42
CA SER A 20 29.12 27.72 -12.27
C SER A 20 28.71 29.20 -12.23
N GLY A 21 27.42 29.51 -12.38
CA GLY A 21 26.87 30.86 -12.37
C GLY A 21 27.02 31.60 -13.69
N GLN A 22 27.39 30.90 -14.76
CA GLN A 22 27.54 31.49 -16.09
C GLN A 22 26.18 31.61 -16.77
N ILE A 23 25.77 32.83 -17.08
CA ILE A 23 24.49 33.10 -17.75
C ILE A 23 24.67 32.87 -19.26
N ILE A 24 24.55 31.62 -19.70
CA ILE A 24 24.48 31.23 -21.10
C ILE A 24 23.06 30.78 -21.44
N SER A 25 22.49 31.28 -22.54
CA SER A 25 21.19 30.79 -23.00
C SER A 25 21.34 29.46 -23.74
N LEU A 26 20.30 28.63 -23.70
CA LEU A 26 20.26 27.36 -24.40
C LEU A 26 20.59 27.51 -25.90
N ASP A 27 20.08 28.58 -26.51
CA ASP A 27 20.34 28.91 -27.92
C ASP A 27 21.81 29.23 -28.19
N ALA A 28 22.46 29.95 -27.28
CA ALA A 28 23.87 30.29 -27.40
C ALA A 28 24.76 29.07 -27.19
N PHE A 29 24.35 28.12 -26.35
CA PHE A 29 25.03 26.85 -26.16
C PHE A 29 24.92 25.95 -27.39
N VAL A 30 23.69 25.72 -27.87
CA VAL A 30 23.41 24.87 -29.04
C VAL A 30 24.06 25.43 -30.31
N ALA A 31 24.19 26.75 -30.46
CA ALA A 31 24.86 27.37 -31.60
C ALA A 31 26.35 27.02 -31.72
N GLN A 32 27.01 26.61 -30.63
CA GLN A 32 28.42 26.22 -30.61
C GLN A 32 28.63 24.77 -31.08
N GLU A 33 27.57 23.96 -31.10
CA GLU A 33 27.63 22.56 -31.51
C GLU A 33 27.48 22.41 -33.04
N PRO A 34 27.85 21.25 -33.63
CA PRO A 34 27.77 21.02 -35.06
C PRO A 34 26.35 21.23 -35.61
N PRO A 35 26.15 21.86 -36.78
CA PRO A 35 24.84 22.24 -37.30
C PRO A 35 23.87 21.06 -37.44
N GLU A 36 24.40 19.87 -37.71
CA GLU A 36 23.64 18.64 -37.91
C GLU A 36 22.94 18.11 -36.64
N VAL A 37 23.34 18.55 -35.44
CA VAL A 37 22.78 18.07 -34.16
C VAL A 37 22.04 19.14 -33.38
N ARG A 38 22.01 20.37 -33.88
CA ARG A 38 21.50 21.51 -33.10
C ARG A 38 20.02 21.35 -32.74
N GLU A 39 19.20 20.93 -33.69
CA GLU A 39 17.76 20.73 -33.43
C GLU A 39 17.50 19.59 -32.45
N GLU A 40 18.19 18.45 -32.62
CA GLU A 40 18.04 17.28 -31.75
C GLU A 40 18.57 17.55 -30.34
N LEU A 41 19.71 18.25 -30.23
CA LEU A 41 20.29 18.66 -28.96
C LEU A 41 19.40 19.68 -28.24
N ARG A 42 18.85 20.68 -28.96
CA ARG A 42 17.91 21.64 -28.36
C ARG A 42 16.70 20.90 -27.78
N ALA A 43 16.07 20.03 -28.56
CA ALA A 43 14.90 19.28 -28.12
C ALA A 43 15.21 18.41 -26.89
N PHE A 44 16.40 17.79 -26.86
CA PHE A 44 16.85 16.99 -25.73
C PHE A 44 17.08 17.83 -24.46
N LEU A 45 17.71 19.00 -24.58
CA LEU A 45 17.97 19.88 -23.45
C LEU A 45 16.70 20.57 -22.94
N GLU A 46 15.80 21.01 -23.83
CA GLU A 46 14.48 21.53 -23.43
C GLU A 46 13.68 20.47 -22.67
N PHE A 47 13.72 19.22 -23.12
CA PHE A 47 13.05 18.11 -22.45
C PHE A 47 13.60 17.86 -21.04
N ASN A 48 14.93 17.81 -20.86
CA ASN A 48 15.55 17.61 -19.54
C ASN A 48 15.29 18.81 -18.60
N LEU A 49 15.43 20.05 -19.08
CA LEU A 49 15.18 21.25 -18.28
C LEU A 49 13.71 21.40 -17.86
N THR A 50 12.77 20.92 -18.69
CA THR A 50 11.33 21.00 -18.39
C THR A 50 10.88 19.96 -17.37
N LEU A 51 11.47 18.77 -17.40
CA LEU A 51 11.13 17.69 -16.46
C LEU A 51 11.93 17.75 -15.16
N GLY A 52 13.01 18.54 -15.12
CA GLY A 52 14.05 18.40 -14.11
C GLY A 52 14.80 17.08 -14.30
N GLU A 53 15.97 16.94 -13.70
CA GLU A 53 16.47 15.59 -13.45
C GLU A 53 15.33 14.83 -12.75
N PRO A 54 14.94 13.63 -13.21
CA PRO A 54 14.12 12.78 -12.36
C PRO A 54 14.92 12.62 -11.08
N ASP A 55 14.40 13.17 -9.96
CA ASP A 55 14.95 12.88 -8.64
C ASP A 55 15.29 11.40 -8.64
N GLU A 56 16.57 11.07 -8.38
CA GLU A 56 17.00 9.67 -8.30
C GLU A 56 15.91 8.94 -7.51
N PRO A 57 15.33 7.85 -8.04
CA PRO A 57 14.21 7.20 -7.38
C PRO A 57 14.71 6.85 -5.99
N VAL A 58 14.20 7.58 -4.99
CA VAL A 58 14.62 7.39 -3.60
C VAL A 58 14.41 5.92 -3.35
N ALA A 59 15.52 5.20 -3.13
CA ALA A 59 15.45 3.77 -2.93
C ALA A 59 14.43 3.54 -1.80
N PRO A 60 13.37 2.76 -2.06
CA PRO A 60 12.33 2.57 -1.05
C PRO A 60 12.99 2.04 0.22
N THR A 61 12.57 2.56 1.35
CA THR A 61 13.01 2.04 2.63
C THR A 61 12.63 0.57 2.73
N ALA A 62 13.37 -0.23 3.51
CA ALA A 62 13.06 -1.64 3.71
C ALA A 62 11.60 -1.88 4.19
N THR A 63 11.03 -0.91 4.91
CA THR A 63 9.63 -0.94 5.35
C THR A 63 8.64 -0.73 4.19
N GLU A 64 8.97 0.16 3.25
CA GLU A 64 8.16 0.40 2.04
C GLU A 64 8.22 -0.79 1.08
N GLU A 65 9.40 -1.39 0.90
CA GLU A 65 9.57 -2.63 0.12
C GLU A 65 8.71 -3.77 0.70
N ALA A 66 8.80 -4.00 2.02
CA ALA A 66 8.01 -5.03 2.69
C ALA A 66 6.49 -4.80 2.55
N LEU A 67 6.05 -3.54 2.56
CA LEU A 67 4.65 -3.19 2.35
C LEU A 67 4.21 -3.42 0.90
N ALA A 68 5.07 -3.11 -0.07
CA ALA A 68 4.83 -3.34 -1.49
C ALA A 68 4.74 -4.84 -1.81
N ASP A 69 5.70 -5.64 -1.33
CA ASP A 69 5.70 -7.11 -1.46
C ASP A 69 4.42 -7.72 -0.91
N ARG A 70 3.98 -7.20 0.24
CA ARG A 70 2.73 -7.64 0.86
C ARG A 70 1.49 -7.25 0.05
N ALA A 71 1.45 -6.05 -0.51
CA ALA A 71 0.37 -5.62 -1.38
C ALA A 71 0.28 -6.52 -2.62
N LEU A 72 1.42 -6.87 -3.22
CA LEU A 72 1.50 -7.79 -4.35
C LEU A 72 1.02 -9.20 -3.97
N ALA A 73 1.46 -9.75 -2.84
CA ALA A 73 1.03 -11.06 -2.36
C ALA A 73 -0.50 -11.12 -2.13
N LEU A 74 -1.07 -10.05 -1.57
CA LEU A 74 -2.51 -9.91 -1.35
C LEU A 74 -3.28 -9.84 -2.68
N ALA A 75 -2.79 -9.05 -3.64
CA ALA A 75 -3.40 -8.94 -4.97
C ALA A 75 -3.36 -10.28 -5.72
N HIS A 76 -2.23 -10.99 -5.66
CA HIS A 76 -2.09 -12.30 -6.30
C HIS A 76 -3.05 -13.34 -5.70
N ALA A 77 -3.17 -13.40 -4.37
CA ALA A 77 -4.11 -14.29 -3.71
C ALA A 77 -5.58 -13.99 -4.07
N ALA A 78 -5.94 -12.71 -4.22
CA ALA A 78 -7.28 -12.32 -4.67
C ALA A 78 -7.55 -12.77 -6.11
N TRP A 79 -6.58 -12.57 -7.02
CA TRP A 79 -6.66 -12.99 -8.41
C TRP A 79 -6.79 -14.51 -8.55
N GLU A 80 -5.95 -15.30 -7.87
CA GLU A 80 -6.00 -16.76 -7.94
C GLU A 80 -7.37 -17.31 -7.52
N ARG A 81 -8.00 -16.68 -6.52
CA ARG A 81 -9.34 -17.06 -6.06
C ARG A 81 -10.40 -16.80 -7.13
N GLU A 82 -10.35 -15.63 -7.77
CA GLU A 82 -11.26 -15.28 -8.86
C GLU A 82 -11.16 -16.29 -10.01
N LEU A 83 -9.94 -16.67 -10.40
CA LEU A 83 -9.72 -17.71 -11.41
C LEU A 83 -10.31 -19.07 -11.02
N ARG A 84 -10.29 -19.43 -9.73
CA ARG A 84 -10.83 -20.72 -9.23
C ARG A 84 -12.34 -20.71 -9.00
N GLY A 85 -13.00 -19.55 -9.07
CA GLY A 85 -14.43 -19.43 -8.78
C GLY A 85 -14.82 -19.81 -7.35
N GLU A 86 -13.88 -19.73 -6.40
CA GLU A 86 -14.14 -20.12 -5.01
C GLU A 86 -15.04 -19.08 -4.31
N PRO A 87 -16.01 -19.51 -3.48
CA PRO A 87 -16.85 -18.60 -2.74
C PRO A 87 -16.00 -17.73 -1.79
N THR A 88 -16.20 -16.42 -1.88
CA THR A 88 -15.51 -15.42 -1.06
C THR A 88 -15.95 -15.54 0.39
N ARG A 89 -15.11 -16.17 1.22
CA ARG A 89 -15.29 -16.25 2.69
C ARG A 89 -14.54 -15.11 3.36
N ASN A 90 -15.22 -14.36 4.23
CA ASN A 90 -14.60 -13.34 5.06
C ASN A 90 -14.22 -13.90 6.45
N LEU A 91 -13.53 -13.08 7.25
CA LEU A 91 -13.07 -13.51 8.58
C LEU A 91 -14.23 -13.88 9.53
N THR A 92 -15.40 -13.24 9.37
CA THR A 92 -16.61 -13.57 10.14
C THR A 92 -17.07 -15.00 9.84
N ASP A 93 -17.06 -15.38 8.56
CA ASP A 93 -17.49 -16.72 8.12
C ASP A 93 -16.55 -17.78 8.69
N LEU A 94 -15.23 -17.59 8.56
CA LEU A 94 -14.22 -18.50 9.09
C LEU A 94 -14.33 -18.66 10.61
N ARG A 95 -14.59 -17.58 11.35
CA ARG A 95 -14.81 -17.66 12.80
C ARG A 95 -16.09 -18.45 13.13
N ARG A 96 -17.18 -18.21 12.39
CA ARG A 96 -18.48 -18.90 12.60
C ARG A 96 -18.40 -20.39 12.28
N GLU A 97 -17.64 -20.79 11.27
CA GLU A 97 -17.37 -22.21 10.96
C GLU A 97 -16.71 -22.93 12.14
N ARG A 98 -15.90 -22.21 12.95
CA ARG A 98 -15.30 -22.72 14.18
C ARG A 98 -16.16 -22.56 15.43
N GLN A 99 -17.39 -22.05 15.29
CA GLN A 99 -18.33 -21.81 16.39
C GLN A 99 -17.73 -20.94 17.52
N LEU A 100 -16.80 -20.05 17.17
CA LEU A 100 -16.18 -19.13 18.11
C LEU A 100 -16.98 -17.81 18.15
N SER A 101 -17.22 -17.29 19.36
CA SER A 101 -17.68 -15.91 19.49
C SER A 101 -16.52 -14.94 19.24
N VAL A 102 -16.83 -13.70 18.85
CA VAL A 102 -15.83 -12.64 18.67
C VAL A 102 -14.99 -12.49 19.95
N GLY A 103 -15.65 -12.39 21.10
CA GLY A 103 -14.95 -12.26 22.39
C GLY A 103 -14.06 -13.46 22.74
N ARG A 104 -14.44 -14.69 22.35
CA ARG A 104 -13.61 -15.88 22.61
C ARG A 104 -12.35 -15.87 21.75
N LEU A 105 -12.49 -15.57 20.46
CA LEU A 105 -11.34 -15.49 19.55
C LEU A 105 -10.41 -14.32 19.93
N ALA A 106 -10.97 -13.15 20.27
CA ALA A 106 -10.20 -11.98 20.71
C ALA A 106 -9.33 -12.31 21.94
N ARG A 107 -9.91 -12.98 22.94
CA ARG A 107 -9.17 -13.44 24.13
C ARG A 107 -8.07 -14.45 23.79
N GLN A 108 -8.33 -15.40 22.88
CA GLN A 108 -7.32 -16.37 22.45
C GLN A 108 -6.12 -15.69 21.75
N LEU A 109 -6.36 -14.58 21.08
CA LEU A 109 -5.33 -13.81 20.38
C LEU A 109 -4.70 -12.73 21.27
N THR A 110 -5.19 -12.55 22.50
CA THR A 110 -4.84 -11.44 23.39
C THR A 110 -5.03 -10.09 22.67
N LEU A 111 -6.21 -9.89 22.07
CA LEU A 111 -6.60 -8.68 21.36
C LEU A 111 -7.85 -8.05 21.98
N PRO A 112 -7.99 -6.71 21.90
CA PRO A 112 -9.25 -6.06 22.20
C PRO A 112 -10.39 -6.61 21.35
N VAL A 113 -11.54 -6.89 22.00
CA VAL A 113 -12.73 -7.42 21.31
C VAL A 113 -13.23 -6.45 20.23
N SER A 114 -13.15 -5.14 20.50
CA SER A 114 -13.49 -4.06 19.56
C SER A 114 -12.60 -4.08 18.32
N LEU A 115 -11.31 -4.34 18.47
CA LEU A 115 -10.37 -4.45 17.35
C LEU A 115 -10.70 -5.64 16.46
N LEU A 116 -10.95 -6.82 17.04
CA LEU A 116 -11.34 -7.99 16.24
C LEU A 116 -12.67 -7.76 15.51
N ALA A 117 -13.64 -7.11 16.15
CA ALA A 117 -14.89 -6.73 15.49
C ALA A 117 -14.65 -5.75 14.33
N ARG A 118 -13.72 -4.81 14.48
CA ARG A 118 -13.34 -3.85 13.42
C ARG A 118 -12.62 -4.52 12.24
N LEU A 119 -11.76 -5.51 12.53
CA LEU A 119 -11.13 -6.38 11.54
C LEU A 119 -12.17 -7.17 10.73
N GLU A 120 -13.14 -7.79 11.40
CA GLU A 120 -14.22 -8.56 10.74
C GLU A 120 -15.14 -7.70 9.86
N ARG A 121 -15.26 -6.40 10.18
CA ARG A 121 -15.98 -5.41 9.37
C ARG A 121 -15.15 -4.81 8.24
N GLY A 122 -13.90 -5.24 8.07
CA GLY A 122 -13.01 -4.70 7.02
C GLY A 122 -12.62 -3.22 7.22
N LYS A 123 -12.74 -2.69 8.45
CA LYS A 123 -12.42 -1.29 8.78
C LYS A 123 -10.95 -1.09 9.21
N VAL A 124 -10.13 -2.13 9.06
CA VAL A 124 -8.68 -2.09 9.25
C VAL A 124 -8.00 -2.43 7.93
N ARG A 125 -7.05 -1.61 7.50
CA ARG A 125 -6.31 -1.79 6.25
C ARG A 125 -5.50 -3.08 6.29
N ALA A 126 -5.83 -4.05 5.43
CA ALA A 126 -5.24 -5.40 5.45
C ALA A 126 -3.70 -5.44 5.29
N THR A 127 -3.13 -4.48 4.55
CA THR A 127 -1.66 -4.35 4.38
C THR A 127 -0.93 -3.96 5.66
N THR A 128 -1.64 -3.38 6.64
CA THR A 128 -1.04 -2.88 7.89
C THR A 128 -1.13 -3.87 9.06
N ILE A 129 -1.84 -4.99 8.89
CA ILE A 129 -2.06 -5.99 9.95
C ILE A 129 -0.75 -6.77 10.20
N PRO A 130 -0.19 -6.90 11.41
CA PRO A 130 1.07 -7.63 11.59
C PRO A 130 1.03 -9.08 11.08
N GLU A 131 2.13 -9.58 10.50
CA GLU A 131 2.19 -10.96 10.00
C GLU A 131 1.92 -11.99 11.10
N ARG A 132 2.50 -11.74 12.27
CA ARG A 132 2.29 -12.54 13.48
C ARG A 132 0.80 -12.66 13.84
N LEU A 133 -0.01 -11.65 13.56
CA LEU A 133 -1.46 -11.73 13.77
C LEU A 133 -2.14 -12.63 12.74
N ILE A 134 -1.71 -12.58 11.48
CA ILE A 134 -2.23 -13.47 10.44
C ILE A 134 -1.91 -14.93 10.78
N GLU A 135 -0.69 -15.21 11.23
CA GLU A 135 -0.26 -16.54 11.69
C GLU A 135 -1.08 -17.00 12.90
N ARG A 136 -1.23 -16.16 13.92
CA ARG A 136 -2.06 -16.50 15.10
C ARG A 136 -3.53 -16.73 14.76
N LEU A 137 -4.08 -15.97 13.80
CA LEU A 137 -5.44 -16.19 13.28
C LEU A 137 -5.54 -17.52 12.54
N ALA A 138 -4.54 -17.86 11.73
CA ALA A 138 -4.46 -19.13 11.01
C ALA A 138 -4.46 -20.30 11.99
N ASP A 139 -3.65 -20.23 13.04
CA ASP A 139 -3.58 -21.24 14.09
C ASP A 139 -4.89 -21.35 14.87
N ALA A 140 -5.43 -20.23 15.38
CA ALA A 140 -6.65 -20.22 16.17
C ALA A 140 -7.86 -20.74 15.37
N LEU A 141 -7.93 -20.39 14.08
CA LEU A 141 -9.01 -20.81 13.18
C LEU A 141 -8.71 -22.12 12.44
N HIS A 142 -7.57 -22.77 12.70
CA HIS A 142 -7.10 -23.99 12.03
C HIS A 142 -7.28 -23.89 10.51
N THR A 143 -6.83 -22.77 9.94
CA THR A 143 -7.06 -22.37 8.56
C THR A 143 -5.73 -21.93 7.96
N PRO A 144 -5.38 -22.28 6.71
CA PRO A 144 -4.11 -21.86 6.12
C PRO A 144 -3.94 -20.33 6.13
N VAL A 145 -2.70 -19.85 6.34
CA VAL A 145 -2.35 -18.42 6.31
C VAL A 145 -2.85 -17.73 5.03
N ALA A 146 -2.71 -18.39 3.88
CA ALA A 146 -3.22 -17.89 2.59
C ALA A 146 -4.73 -17.62 2.61
N THR A 147 -5.50 -18.50 3.27
CA THR A 147 -6.96 -18.33 3.41
C THR A 147 -7.30 -17.20 4.36
N ILE A 148 -6.54 -16.99 5.45
CA ILE A 148 -6.71 -15.82 6.33
C ILE A 148 -6.43 -14.52 5.57
N ARG A 149 -5.33 -14.46 4.81
CA ARG A 149 -5.00 -13.30 3.97
C ARG A 149 -6.13 -12.98 2.99
N ALA A 150 -6.64 -13.99 2.30
CA ALA A 150 -7.75 -13.82 1.37
C ALA A 150 -9.05 -13.38 2.07
N ALA A 151 -9.29 -13.85 3.30
CA ALA A 151 -10.46 -13.49 4.09
C ALA A 151 -10.41 -12.05 4.65
N LEU A 152 -9.21 -11.51 4.89
CA LEU A 152 -9.01 -10.11 5.28
C LEU A 152 -9.23 -9.13 4.11
N LEU A 153 -9.14 -9.61 2.87
CA LEU A 153 -9.45 -8.85 1.65
C LEU A 153 -10.89 -9.03 1.18
N ALA A 154 -11.59 -10.05 1.68
CA ALA A 154 -12.96 -10.31 1.32
C ALA A 154 -13.85 -9.14 1.80
N PRO A 155 -14.84 -8.71 1.00
CA PRO A 155 -15.80 -7.73 1.46
C PRO A 155 -16.45 -8.21 2.77
N PRO A 156 -16.61 -7.31 3.75
CA PRO A 156 -17.25 -7.67 4.99
C PRO A 156 -18.69 -8.13 4.74
N PRO A 157 -19.26 -8.95 5.63
CA PRO A 157 -20.65 -9.37 5.48
C PRO A 157 -21.55 -8.13 5.46
N VAL A 158 -22.32 -7.96 4.38
CA VAL A 158 -23.29 -6.86 4.25
C VAL A 158 -24.30 -7.01 5.39
N SER A 159 -24.27 -6.09 6.35
CA SER A 159 -25.24 -6.11 7.44
C SER A 159 -26.64 -5.83 6.88
N ALA A 160 -27.67 -6.43 7.47
CA ALA A 160 -29.06 -6.19 7.07
C ALA A 160 -29.43 -4.68 7.18
N SER A 161 -28.80 -3.95 8.10
CA SER A 161 -28.93 -2.51 8.26
C SER A 161 -28.48 -1.72 7.02
N ALA A 162 -27.38 -2.12 6.37
CA ALA A 162 -26.89 -1.46 5.16
C ALA A 162 -27.89 -1.54 3.98
N ARG A 163 -28.81 -2.50 3.97
CA ARG A 163 -29.89 -2.59 2.97
C ARG A 163 -31.08 -1.68 3.29
N LEU A 164 -31.31 -1.36 4.57
CA LEU A 164 -32.40 -0.49 5.01
C LEU A 164 -32.05 1.00 4.81
N HIS A 165 -30.79 1.39 5.00
CA HIS A 165 -30.34 2.78 4.82
C HIS A 165 -30.30 3.28 3.37
N ALA A 166 -30.30 2.37 2.38
CA ALA A 166 -30.38 2.76 0.97
C ALA A 166 -31.74 3.37 0.59
N ASP A 167 -32.80 3.07 1.35
CA ASP A 167 -34.17 3.55 1.09
C ASP A 167 -34.49 4.84 1.87
N ASP A 168 -33.86 5.05 3.04
CA ASP A 168 -34.15 6.19 3.93
C ASP A 168 -33.25 7.43 3.73
N GLY A 169 -32.26 7.38 2.84
CA GLY A 169 -31.41 8.54 2.50
C GLY A 169 -30.50 9.06 3.62
N ILE A 170 -30.46 8.39 4.77
CA ILE A 170 -29.55 8.70 5.89
C ILE A 170 -28.26 7.91 5.67
N ILE A 171 -27.25 8.58 5.13
CA ILE A 171 -25.87 8.06 5.08
C ILE A 171 -25.29 8.24 6.48
N GLU A 172 -25.34 7.21 7.33
CA GLU A 172 -24.46 7.17 8.50
C GLU A 172 -23.01 7.29 8.00
N PRO A 173 -22.17 8.13 8.61
CA PRO A 173 -20.79 8.27 8.17
C PRO A 173 -20.12 6.90 8.29
N GLU A 174 -19.79 6.30 7.16
CA GLU A 174 -19.03 5.06 7.14
C GLU A 174 -17.77 5.28 7.97
N GLU A 175 -17.59 4.43 8.98
CA GLU A 175 -16.36 4.45 9.75
C GLU A 175 -15.17 4.30 8.79
N PRO A 176 -14.19 5.23 8.81
CA PRO A 176 -13.09 5.22 7.86
C PRO A 176 -12.18 4.02 8.11
N THR A 177 -11.62 3.47 7.03
CA THR A 177 -10.62 2.40 7.13
C THR A 177 -9.30 2.98 7.67
N VAL A 178 -8.86 2.49 8.82
CA VAL A 178 -7.63 2.95 9.49
C VAL A 178 -6.52 1.88 9.47
N SER A 179 -5.30 2.23 9.86
CA SER A 179 -4.21 1.26 10.05
C SER A 179 -4.46 0.36 11.27
N PHE A 180 -3.78 -0.79 11.33
CA PHE A 180 -3.84 -1.68 12.48
C PHE A 180 -3.39 -0.99 13.77
N ALA A 181 -2.26 -0.28 13.74
CA ALA A 181 -1.73 0.41 14.91
C ALA A 181 -2.73 1.44 15.46
N GLN A 182 -3.35 2.24 14.58
CA GLN A 182 -4.38 3.19 14.98
C GLN A 182 -5.61 2.48 15.56
N ALA A 183 -6.10 1.43 14.87
CA ALA A 183 -7.24 0.66 15.36
C ALA A 183 -6.98 0.00 16.72
N PHE A 184 -5.75 -0.45 16.95
CA PHE A 184 -5.32 -1.03 18.22
C PHE A 184 -5.35 0.02 19.33
N VAL A 185 -4.79 1.20 19.10
CA VAL A 185 -4.82 2.33 20.06
C VAL A 185 -6.25 2.77 20.37
N ASP A 186 -7.08 2.97 19.32
CA ASP A 186 -8.49 3.37 19.46
C ASP A 186 -9.32 2.37 20.29
N SER A 187 -8.89 1.11 20.31
CA SER A 187 -9.59 0.04 21.01
C SER A 187 -9.31 -0.01 22.52
N ALA A 188 -8.51 0.93 23.04
CA ALA A 188 -8.15 1.06 24.46
C ALA A 188 -7.65 -0.27 25.08
N PRO A 189 -6.52 -0.81 24.58
CA PRO A 189 -6.03 -2.12 24.98
C PRO A 189 -5.63 -2.12 26.46
N THR A 190 -5.90 -3.23 27.12
CA THR A 190 -5.41 -3.55 28.46
C THR A 190 -3.88 -3.66 28.45
N GLU A 191 -3.26 -3.65 29.63
CA GLU A 191 -1.80 -3.75 29.72
C GLU A 191 -1.27 -5.09 29.20
N GLU A 192 -2.02 -6.17 29.42
CA GLU A 192 -1.69 -7.50 28.89
C GLU A 192 -1.72 -7.52 27.35
N GLU A 193 -2.75 -6.93 26.74
CA GLU A 193 -2.86 -6.81 25.29
C GLU A 193 -1.76 -5.91 24.71
N ARG A 194 -1.45 -4.79 25.37
CA ARG A 194 -0.37 -3.89 24.96
C ARG A 194 0.98 -4.59 25.02
N ALA A 195 1.28 -5.29 26.11
CA ALA A 195 2.50 -6.07 26.24
C ALA A 195 2.60 -7.15 25.15
N ALA A 196 1.49 -7.85 24.89
CA ALA A 196 1.44 -8.91 23.90
C ALA A 196 1.75 -8.42 22.48
N TRP A 197 1.45 -7.17 22.12
CA TRP A 197 1.58 -6.64 20.75
C TRP A 197 2.61 -5.49 20.59
N SER A 198 3.35 -5.17 21.65
CA SER A 198 4.30 -4.04 21.69
C SER A 198 5.44 -4.09 20.65
N ASP A 199 5.79 -5.28 20.17
CA ASP A 199 6.90 -5.52 19.23
C ASP A 199 6.51 -5.35 17.76
N VAL A 200 5.21 -5.21 17.46
CA VAL A 200 4.68 -5.16 16.10
C VAL A 200 3.74 -3.96 15.85
N LEU A 201 3.64 -3.05 16.81
CA LEU A 201 2.96 -1.75 16.71
C LEU A 201 3.96 -0.67 16.32
#